data_AF-B8ICI9-F1
#
_entry.id   AF-B8ICI9-F1
#
_cell.length_a   1.000
_cell.length_b   1.000
_cell.length_c   1.000
_cell.angle_alpha   90.00
_cell.angle_beta   90.00
_cell.angle_gamma   90.00
#
_symmetry.space_group_name_H-M   'P 1'
#
loop_
_entity.id
_entity.type
_entity.pdbx_description
1 polymer ?
#
loop_
_entity_poly.entity_id
_entity_poly.type
_entity_poly.pdbx_seq_one_letter_code
_entity_poly.pdbx_strand_id
1 'polypeptide(L)'
;MLRRGQWGAMSLWLGFVLSLWTSGAVAQEMHVVDYINTIYQKHFTSKIDDDDYMQMLLSASVANVVRAANRLIERGTADSEALAYAHARRSEFWGSSTDAWAAAVRDHEQAVQLSMQCKPFYLVRLGEIVAERDWGRAMSYFDQAITLSPQDPYVFFRRGRLHGKAQKNELALRDFDEVIRLVPHRPAAYIQRAEVWRAVGDIDRALRDYHAAFDRADSQFIKNTQWNLRDKKLYRGEPDGIDNDTFRAAVSDCVRDRGCQVVSGWSADTQDDSP
;
A
#
# COMPACT_ATOMS: atom_id res chain seq x y z
N MET A 1 20.44 35.07 29.07
CA MET A 1 20.22 33.61 29.04
C MET A 1 18.93 33.34 28.28
N LEU A 2 18.92 32.23 27.54
CA LEU A 2 17.95 31.77 26.51
C LEU A 2 18.12 32.43 25.12
N ARG A 3 18.68 31.63 24.18
CA ARG A 3 19.12 32.02 22.83
C ARG A 3 17.94 32.01 21.83
N ARG A 4 17.83 33.09 21.05
CA ARG A 4 16.91 33.38 19.93
C ARG A 4 16.98 32.42 18.71
N GLY A 5 17.50 31.20 18.85
CA GLY A 5 17.87 30.33 17.70
C GLY A 5 16.82 29.31 17.23
N GLN A 6 15.72 29.09 17.94
CA GLN A 6 14.80 27.97 17.65
C GLN A 6 13.59 28.33 16.77
N TRP A 7 13.33 29.62 16.53
CA TRP A 7 12.14 30.04 15.78
C TRP A 7 12.31 30.02 14.26
N GLY A 8 13.55 30.11 13.75
CA GLY A 8 13.82 30.13 12.30
C GLY A 8 13.65 28.78 11.60
N ALA A 9 13.87 27.66 12.31
CA ALA A 9 13.77 26.32 11.74
C ALA A 9 12.31 25.86 11.59
N MET A 10 11.42 26.23 12.52
CA MET A 10 9.99 25.91 12.44
C MET A 10 9.28 26.64 11.29
N SER A 11 9.66 27.90 11.01
CA SER A 11 9.07 28.68 9.92
C SER A 11 9.48 28.19 8.52
N LEU A 12 10.69 27.64 8.36
CA LEU A 12 11.14 27.05 7.09
C LEU A 12 10.50 25.68 6.83
N TRP A 13 10.23 24.90 7.88
CA TRP A 13 9.55 23.61 7.78
C TRP A 13 8.05 23.75 7.47
N LEU A 14 7.36 24.68 8.13
CA LEU A 14 5.96 25.03 7.80
C LEU A 14 5.83 25.59 6.39
N GLY A 15 6.82 26.35 5.90
CA GLY A 15 6.87 26.83 4.52
C GLY A 15 6.98 25.71 3.48
N PHE A 16 7.77 24.67 3.77
CA PHE A 16 7.93 23.50 2.89
C PHE A 16 6.65 22.65 2.83
N VAL A 17 5.96 22.50 3.97
CA VAL A 17 4.67 21.78 4.05
C VAL A 17 3.52 22.55 3.39
N LEU A 18 3.52 23.88 3.47
CA LEU A 18 2.54 24.71 2.74
C LEU A 18 2.84 24.79 1.23
N SER A 19 4.10 24.74 0.79
CA SER A 19 4.43 24.68 -0.65
C SER A 19 4.08 23.34 -1.30
N LEU A 20 3.96 22.27 -0.51
CA LEU A 20 3.41 20.98 -0.92
C LEU A 20 1.87 21.03 -1.11
N TRP A 21 1.19 22.07 -0.61
CA TRP A 21 -0.27 22.22 -0.74
C TRP A 21 -0.71 23.06 -1.95
N THR A 22 0.19 23.87 -2.53
CA THR A 22 -0.11 24.69 -3.71
C THR A 22 0.27 24.02 -5.03
N SER A 23 1.10 22.99 -4.99
CA SER A 23 1.36 22.11 -6.12
C SER A 23 0.47 20.88 -5.98
N GLY A 24 -0.58 20.78 -6.80
CA GLY A 24 -1.53 19.65 -6.83
C GLY A 24 -0.93 18.28 -7.19
N ALA A 25 0.37 18.07 -6.96
CA ALA A 25 1.14 16.86 -7.23
C ALA A 25 1.29 15.94 -6.00
N VAL A 26 1.01 16.41 -4.78
CA VAL A 26 1.24 15.64 -3.54
C VAL A 26 0.04 14.72 -3.17
N ALA A 27 -1.05 14.79 -3.94
CA ALA A 27 -2.20 13.90 -3.75
C ALA A 27 -2.01 12.50 -4.38
N GLN A 28 -0.91 12.25 -5.07
CA GLN A 28 -0.73 11.05 -5.91
C GLN A 28 0.02 9.88 -5.25
N GLU A 29 0.70 10.11 -4.12
CA GLU A 29 1.49 9.08 -3.45
C GLU A 29 1.31 9.16 -1.95
N MET A 30 0.25 8.55 -1.44
CA MET A 30 0.20 8.23 -0.03
C MET A 30 0.22 6.73 0.10
N HIS A 31 1.41 6.17 0.38
CA HIS A 31 1.49 4.83 0.92
C HIS A 31 0.58 4.77 2.14
N VAL A 32 -0.12 3.66 2.34
CA VAL A 32 -0.96 3.49 3.54
C VAL A 32 -0.17 3.71 4.82
N VAL A 33 1.07 3.22 4.85
CA VAL A 33 2.00 3.45 5.95
C VAL A 33 2.26 4.95 6.08
N ASP A 34 2.46 5.68 4.99
CA ASP A 34 2.62 7.14 5.02
C ASP A 34 1.32 7.88 5.38
N TYR A 35 0.14 7.38 5.02
CA TYR A 35 -1.16 7.97 5.39
C TYR A 35 -1.43 7.83 6.88
N ILE A 36 -1.25 6.60 7.38
CA ILE A 36 -1.36 6.23 8.79
C ILE A 36 -0.29 7.02 9.55
N ASN A 37 0.97 6.99 9.12
CA ASN A 37 2.05 7.75 9.73
C ASN A 37 1.82 9.26 9.68
N THR A 38 1.22 9.81 8.63
CA THR A 38 0.88 11.23 8.54
C THR A 38 -0.25 11.59 9.49
N ILE A 39 -1.28 10.74 9.62
CA ILE A 39 -2.33 10.90 10.64
C ILE A 39 -1.73 10.81 12.05
N TYR A 40 -0.86 9.83 12.32
CA TYR A 40 -0.21 9.66 13.62
C TYR A 40 0.77 10.80 13.95
N GLN A 41 1.65 11.19 13.01
CA GLN A 41 2.56 12.33 13.20
C GLN A 41 1.80 13.64 13.41
N LYS A 42 0.62 13.82 12.81
CA LYS A 42 -0.19 15.03 12.99
C LYS A 42 -0.95 15.07 14.33
N HIS A 43 -1.28 13.92 14.91
CA HIS A 43 -2.08 13.84 16.14
C HIS A 43 -1.25 13.68 17.43
N PHE A 44 -0.02 13.14 17.36
CA PHE A 44 0.69 12.66 18.58
C PHE A 44 1.92 13.46 19.02
N THR A 45 2.41 14.43 18.23
CA THR A 45 3.61 15.23 18.55
C THR A 45 3.49 16.14 19.79
N SER A 46 2.46 15.99 20.63
CA SER A 46 2.28 16.76 21.86
C SER A 46 2.33 15.93 23.15
N LYS A 47 2.50 14.60 23.09
CA LYS A 47 2.66 13.73 24.28
C LYS A 47 4.00 13.00 24.24
N ILE A 48 4.98 13.62 24.87
CA ILE A 48 6.42 13.28 24.86
C ILE A 48 6.72 11.82 25.23
N ASP A 49 5.84 11.10 25.94
CA ASP A 49 6.08 9.70 26.36
C ASP A 49 5.64 8.62 25.34
N ASP A 50 4.71 8.94 24.43
CA ASP A 50 4.21 7.97 23.43
C ASP A 50 5.02 8.07 22.12
N ASP A 51 5.68 9.20 21.87
CA ASP A 51 6.50 9.44 20.66
C ASP A 51 7.63 8.39 20.51
N ASP A 52 8.31 8.01 21.59
CA ASP A 52 9.36 6.98 21.57
C ASP A 52 8.81 5.60 21.18
N TYR A 53 7.63 5.23 21.68
CA TYR A 53 6.97 3.96 21.35
C TYR A 53 6.45 3.96 19.91
N MET A 54 5.96 5.10 19.43
CA MET A 54 5.53 5.25 18.05
C MET A 54 6.72 5.14 17.08
N GLN A 55 7.88 5.74 17.39
CA GLN A 55 9.10 5.53 16.62
C GLN A 55 9.55 4.06 16.61
N MET A 56 9.38 3.34 17.73
CA MET A 56 9.64 1.90 17.78
C MET A 56 8.64 1.07 16.96
N LEU A 57 7.36 1.46 16.90
CA LEU A 57 6.34 0.82 16.06
C LEU A 57 6.57 1.03 14.57
N LEU A 58 7.24 2.13 14.20
CA LEU A 58 7.70 2.45 12.86
C LEU A 58 9.00 1.74 12.48
N SER A 59 9.69 1.12 13.45
CA SER A 59 10.95 0.43 13.18
C SER A 59 10.71 -0.87 12.39
N ALA A 60 11.69 -1.24 11.57
CA ALA A 60 11.70 -2.51 10.86
C ALA A 60 12.00 -3.73 11.78
N SER A 61 12.27 -3.51 13.07
CA SER A 61 12.60 -4.56 14.02
C SER A 61 11.35 -5.17 14.65
N VAL A 62 11.08 -6.43 14.33
CA VAL A 62 9.98 -7.23 14.91
C VAL A 62 9.98 -7.14 16.44
N ALA A 63 11.14 -7.31 17.07
CA ALA A 63 11.28 -7.30 18.52
C ALA A 63 10.95 -5.93 19.13
N ASN A 64 11.27 -4.84 18.44
CA ASN A 64 10.93 -3.48 18.89
C ASN A 64 9.44 -3.20 18.74
N VAL A 65 8.84 -3.60 17.61
CA VAL A 65 7.41 -3.43 17.36
C VAL A 65 6.57 -4.20 18.38
N VAL A 66 6.86 -5.49 18.58
CA VAL A 66 6.10 -6.31 19.54
C VAL A 66 6.27 -5.77 20.97
N ARG A 67 7.48 -5.37 21.35
CA ARG A 67 7.74 -4.79 22.69
C ARG A 67 6.99 -3.47 22.89
N ALA A 68 7.01 -2.58 21.90
CA ALA A 68 6.32 -1.30 21.96
C ALA A 68 4.81 -1.48 22.01
N ALA A 69 4.27 -2.34 21.14
CA ALA A 69 2.84 -2.64 21.11
C ALA A 69 2.36 -3.24 22.44
N ASN A 70 3.07 -4.24 22.98
CA ASN A 70 2.70 -4.85 24.26
C ASN A 70 2.67 -3.81 25.38
N ARG A 71 3.69 -2.95 25.47
CA ARG A 71 3.74 -1.91 26.51
C ARG A 71 2.63 -0.88 26.37
N LEU A 72 2.31 -0.43 25.14
CA LEU A 72 1.22 0.52 24.91
C LEU A 72 -0.13 -0.09 25.29
N ILE A 73 -0.37 -1.34 24.91
CA ILE A 73 -1.60 -2.07 25.22
C ILE A 73 -1.74 -2.30 26.73
N GLU A 74 -0.65 -2.72 27.41
CA GLU A 74 -0.64 -2.97 28.86
C GLU A 74 -0.84 -1.70 29.68
N ARG A 75 -0.27 -0.57 29.24
CA ARG A 75 -0.41 0.72 29.93
C ARG A 75 -1.84 1.25 29.89
N GLY A 76 -2.57 1.03 28.79
CA GLY A 76 -3.97 1.43 28.64
C GLY A 76 -4.24 2.94 28.70
N THR A 77 -3.19 3.78 28.72
CA THR A 77 -3.28 5.25 28.79
C THR A 77 -3.24 5.92 27.42
N ALA A 78 -2.86 5.17 26.38
CA ALA A 78 -2.87 5.63 25.00
C ALA A 78 -4.31 5.81 24.53
N ASP A 79 -4.54 6.76 23.61
CA ASP A 79 -5.87 6.91 23.04
C ASP A 79 -6.23 5.72 22.12
N SER A 80 -7.50 5.63 21.76
CA SER A 80 -8.04 4.49 21.00
C SER A 80 -7.39 4.30 19.64
N GLU A 81 -6.90 5.36 18.97
CA GLU A 81 -6.24 5.22 17.68
C GLU A 81 -4.81 4.69 17.84
N ALA A 82 -4.04 5.22 18.81
CA ALA A 82 -2.72 4.67 19.13
C ALA A 82 -2.79 3.19 19.55
N LEU A 83 -3.79 2.82 20.35
CA LEU A 83 -4.04 1.43 20.71
C LEU A 83 -4.43 0.59 19.48
N ALA A 84 -5.30 1.11 18.60
CA ALA A 84 -5.67 0.42 17.36
C ALA A 84 -4.43 0.15 16.49
N TYR A 85 -3.54 1.13 16.37
CA TYR A 85 -2.29 0.98 15.63
C TYR A 85 -1.35 -0.03 16.27
N ALA A 86 -1.18 0.01 17.60
CA ALA A 86 -0.36 -0.96 18.32
C ALA A 86 -0.83 -2.40 18.06
N HIS A 87 -2.15 -2.64 18.11
CA HIS A 87 -2.74 -3.92 17.77
C HIS A 87 -2.49 -4.30 16.29
N ALA A 88 -2.78 -3.40 15.34
CA ALA A 88 -2.58 -3.67 13.92
C ALA A 88 -1.12 -3.97 13.58
N ARG A 89 -0.17 -3.21 14.15
CA ARG A 89 1.26 -3.41 13.96
C ARG A 89 1.73 -4.72 14.55
N ARG A 90 1.30 -5.06 15.78
CA ARG A 90 1.63 -6.36 16.40
C ARG A 90 1.11 -7.51 15.55
N SER A 91 -0.09 -7.36 14.98
CA SER A 91 -0.69 -8.36 14.11
C SER A 91 0.15 -8.73 12.89
N GLU A 92 0.84 -7.78 12.27
CA GLU A 92 1.60 -8.02 11.05
C GLU A 92 2.78 -8.97 11.28
N PHE A 93 3.28 -9.03 12.51
CA PHE A 93 4.41 -9.88 12.89
C PHE A 93 3.99 -11.27 13.39
N TRP A 94 2.71 -11.50 13.62
CA TRP A 94 2.18 -12.84 13.88
C TRP A 94 2.12 -13.70 12.60
N GLY A 95 2.37 -13.14 11.41
CA GLY A 95 2.15 -13.80 10.12
C GLY A 95 3.09 -14.96 9.75
N SER A 96 4.17 -15.21 10.48
CA SER A 96 5.20 -16.19 10.09
C SER A 96 5.08 -17.58 10.73
N SER A 97 4.04 -17.85 11.55
CA SER A 97 3.76 -19.22 12.02
C SER A 97 2.26 -19.56 12.02
N THR A 98 1.96 -20.84 11.77
CA THR A 98 0.58 -21.35 11.64
C THR A 98 -0.27 -21.14 12.89
N ASP A 99 0.38 -21.16 14.07
CA ASP A 99 -0.22 -20.93 15.39
C ASP A 99 -0.51 -19.45 15.67
N ALA A 100 0.15 -18.54 14.96
CA ALA A 100 0.05 -17.11 15.19
C ALA A 100 -1.03 -16.41 14.33
N TRP A 101 -1.60 -17.09 13.32
CA TRP A 101 -2.73 -16.55 12.54
C TRP A 101 -3.93 -16.13 13.41
N ALA A 102 -4.30 -16.94 14.40
CA ALA A 102 -5.42 -16.60 15.28
C ALA A 102 -5.12 -15.36 16.15
N ALA A 103 -3.86 -15.15 16.51
CA ALA A 103 -3.43 -13.94 17.21
C ALA A 103 -3.47 -12.71 16.29
N ALA A 104 -3.03 -12.86 15.03
CA ALA A 104 -3.14 -11.81 14.01
C ALA A 104 -4.58 -11.33 13.83
N VAL A 105 -5.51 -12.26 13.63
CA VAL A 105 -6.93 -11.95 13.45
C VAL A 105 -7.49 -11.21 14.66
N ARG A 106 -7.23 -11.70 15.89
CA ARG A 106 -7.70 -11.03 17.12
C ARG A 106 -7.15 -9.62 17.26
N ASP A 107 -5.87 -9.42 16.97
CA ASP A 107 -5.27 -8.09 17.07
C ASP A 107 -5.86 -7.13 16.02
N HIS A 108 -6.03 -7.55 14.77
CA HIS A 108 -6.68 -6.70 13.77
C HIS A 108 -8.16 -6.42 14.09
N GLU A 109 -8.89 -7.38 14.65
CA GLU A 109 -10.26 -7.15 15.13
C GLU A 109 -10.30 -6.10 16.23
N GLN A 110 -9.35 -6.12 17.16
CA GLN A 110 -9.23 -5.11 18.20
C GLN A 110 -8.92 -3.74 17.61
N ALA A 111 -8.05 -3.66 16.59
CA ALA A 111 -7.79 -2.43 15.85
C ALA A 111 -9.04 -1.87 15.17
N VAL A 112 -9.85 -2.73 14.55
CA VAL A 112 -11.15 -2.35 13.97
C VAL A 112 -12.10 -1.80 15.03
N GLN A 113 -12.19 -2.42 16.20
CA GLN A 113 -13.08 -1.97 17.28
C GLN A 113 -12.68 -0.60 17.83
N LEU A 114 -11.38 -0.40 18.05
CA LEU A 114 -10.83 0.80 18.69
C LEU A 114 -10.79 2.00 17.75
N SER A 115 -10.57 1.78 16.45
CA SER A 115 -10.42 2.87 15.49
C SER A 115 -11.76 3.48 15.09
N MET A 116 -11.82 4.80 15.09
CA MET A 116 -12.94 5.58 14.54
C MET A 116 -12.61 6.08 13.14
N GLN A 117 -11.38 6.49 12.88
CA GLN A 117 -10.96 7.13 11.62
C GLN A 117 -10.39 6.12 10.62
N CYS A 118 -9.53 5.21 11.09
CA CYS A 118 -8.80 4.25 10.26
C CYS A 118 -9.53 2.90 10.15
N LYS A 119 -10.77 2.80 10.64
CA LYS A 119 -11.58 1.58 10.61
C LYS A 119 -11.71 0.93 9.21
N PRO A 120 -12.01 1.66 8.11
CA PRO A 120 -12.09 1.07 6.78
C PRO A 120 -10.78 0.40 6.36
N PHE A 121 -9.65 1.01 6.73
CA PHE A 121 -8.33 0.47 6.46
C PHE A 121 -8.09 -0.84 7.22
N TYR A 122 -8.34 -0.86 8.53
CA TYR A 122 -8.15 -2.08 9.34
C TYR A 122 -9.11 -3.20 8.91
N LEU A 123 -10.31 -2.88 8.45
CA LEU A 123 -11.25 -3.85 7.85
C LEU A 123 -10.68 -4.47 6.57
N VAL A 124 -10.09 -3.67 5.67
CA VAL A 124 -9.43 -4.18 4.47
C VAL A 124 -8.29 -5.14 4.83
N ARG A 125 -7.43 -4.76 5.79
CA ARG A 125 -6.31 -5.59 6.24
C ARG A 125 -6.77 -6.89 6.87
N LEU A 126 -7.79 -6.82 7.73
CA LEU A 126 -8.40 -8.00 8.33
C LEU A 126 -9.00 -8.93 7.25
N GLY A 127 -9.62 -8.36 6.22
CA GLY A 127 -10.07 -9.08 5.03
C GLY A 127 -8.92 -9.82 4.31
N GLU A 128 -7.79 -9.15 4.09
CA GLU A 128 -6.58 -9.77 3.50
C GLU A 128 -6.06 -10.94 4.35
N ILE A 129 -6.00 -10.79 5.69
CA ILE A 129 -5.49 -11.81 6.63
C ILE A 129 -6.37 -13.07 6.66
N VAL A 130 -7.69 -12.93 6.58
CA VAL A 130 -8.62 -14.07 6.69
C VAL A 130 -8.92 -14.74 5.35
N ALA A 131 -8.62 -14.11 4.23
CA ALA A 131 -9.07 -14.55 2.89
C ALA A 131 -8.66 -15.97 2.51
N GLU A 132 -7.48 -16.43 2.93
CA GLU A 132 -7.00 -17.78 2.62
C GLU A 132 -7.78 -18.88 3.35
N ARG A 133 -8.34 -18.56 4.52
CA ARG A 133 -9.03 -19.53 5.39
C ARG A 133 -10.54 -19.36 5.38
N ASP A 134 -11.02 -18.14 5.19
CA ASP A 134 -12.44 -17.78 5.22
C ASP A 134 -12.73 -16.65 4.23
N TRP A 135 -12.97 -17.04 2.98
CA TRP A 135 -13.28 -16.11 1.91
C TRP A 135 -14.58 -15.32 2.17
N GLY A 136 -15.59 -15.95 2.76
CA GLY A 136 -16.88 -15.31 3.03
C GLY A 136 -16.73 -14.17 4.04
N ARG A 137 -15.99 -14.44 5.12
CA ARG A 137 -15.66 -13.43 6.12
C ARG A 137 -14.77 -12.32 5.57
N ALA A 138 -13.80 -12.66 4.72
CA ALA A 138 -13.00 -11.64 4.04
C ALA A 138 -13.86 -10.66 3.24
N MET A 139 -14.77 -11.16 2.40
CA MET A 139 -15.66 -10.31 1.61
C MET A 139 -16.56 -9.44 2.48
N SER A 140 -17.09 -9.98 3.59
CA SER A 140 -17.87 -9.20 4.55
C SER A 140 -17.08 -8.01 5.13
N TYR A 141 -15.79 -8.18 5.44
CA TYR A 141 -14.96 -7.06 5.91
C TYR A 141 -14.71 -6.01 4.82
N PHE A 142 -14.49 -6.44 3.57
CA PHE A 142 -14.38 -5.52 2.45
C PHE A 142 -15.69 -4.75 2.21
N ASP A 143 -16.84 -5.42 2.26
CA ASP A 143 -18.14 -4.77 2.06
C ASP A 143 -18.45 -3.76 3.18
N GLN A 144 -18.06 -4.07 4.41
CA GLN A 144 -18.11 -3.10 5.52
C GLN A 144 -17.19 -1.90 5.26
N ALA A 145 -15.96 -2.12 4.79
CA ALA A 145 -15.04 -1.02 4.45
C ALA A 145 -15.59 -0.13 3.33
N ILE A 146 -16.21 -0.72 2.30
CA ILE A 146 -16.88 0.01 1.22
C ILE A 146 -18.08 0.80 1.74
N THR A 147 -18.87 0.21 2.65
CA THR A 147 -20.02 0.90 3.24
C THR A 147 -19.59 2.15 4.01
N LEU A 148 -18.46 2.07 4.72
CA LEU A 148 -17.90 3.20 5.47
C LEU A 148 -17.22 4.23 4.56
N SER A 149 -16.55 3.78 3.50
CA SER A 149 -15.78 4.61 2.58
C SER A 149 -16.05 4.25 1.11
N PRO A 150 -17.24 4.61 0.57
CA PRO A 150 -17.70 4.13 -0.75
C PRO A 150 -16.92 4.68 -1.94
N GLN A 151 -16.10 5.71 -1.74
CA GLN A 151 -15.29 6.33 -2.78
C GLN A 151 -13.78 6.15 -2.51
N ASP A 152 -13.39 5.25 -1.60
CA ASP A 152 -11.98 5.00 -1.33
C ASP A 152 -11.40 4.02 -2.35
N PRO A 153 -10.56 4.48 -3.29
CA PRO A 153 -9.93 3.62 -4.29
C PRO A 153 -9.02 2.56 -3.67
N TYR A 154 -8.54 2.75 -2.44
CA TYR A 154 -7.72 1.75 -1.75
C TYR A 154 -8.49 0.46 -1.51
N VAL A 155 -9.75 0.56 -1.06
CA VAL A 155 -10.59 -0.59 -0.72
C VAL A 155 -10.84 -1.45 -1.96
N PHE A 156 -11.26 -0.82 -3.07
CA PHE A 156 -11.47 -1.50 -4.35
C PHE A 156 -10.16 -2.10 -4.89
N PHE A 157 -9.04 -1.38 -4.81
CA PHE A 157 -7.76 -1.90 -5.28
C PHE A 157 -7.34 -3.17 -4.53
N ARG A 158 -7.51 -3.19 -3.21
CA ARG A 158 -7.17 -4.37 -2.38
C ARG A 158 -8.13 -5.54 -2.64
N ARG A 159 -9.44 -5.29 -2.71
CA ARG A 159 -10.43 -6.33 -3.04
C ARG A 159 -10.20 -6.90 -4.45
N GLY A 160 -9.93 -6.03 -5.43
CA GLY A 160 -9.63 -6.42 -6.80
C GLY A 160 -8.37 -7.30 -6.90
N ARG A 161 -7.29 -6.95 -6.19
CA ARG A 161 -6.09 -7.80 -6.09
C ARG A 161 -6.42 -9.17 -5.51
N LEU A 162 -7.23 -9.22 -4.46
CA LEU A 162 -7.63 -10.47 -3.82
C LEU A 162 -8.49 -11.34 -4.75
N HIS A 163 -9.44 -10.74 -5.47
CA HIS A 163 -10.21 -11.42 -6.52
C HIS A 163 -9.31 -11.95 -7.63
N GLY A 164 -8.33 -11.18 -8.08
CA GLY A 164 -7.37 -11.60 -9.10
C GLY A 164 -6.54 -12.81 -8.67
N LYS A 165 -6.01 -12.81 -7.43
CA LYS A 165 -5.32 -13.97 -6.85
C LYS A 165 -6.21 -15.21 -6.78
N ALA A 166 -7.50 -15.02 -6.48
CA ALA A 166 -8.50 -16.09 -6.45
C ALA A 166 -9.06 -16.45 -7.84
N GLN A 167 -8.50 -15.91 -8.93
CA GLN A 167 -8.95 -16.10 -10.31
C GLN A 167 -10.42 -15.71 -10.56
N LYS A 168 -10.99 -14.86 -9.70
CA LYS A 168 -12.32 -14.28 -9.86
C LYS A 168 -12.25 -13.06 -10.78
N ASN A 169 -11.85 -13.32 -12.02
CA ASN A 169 -11.38 -12.30 -12.96
C ASN A 169 -12.42 -11.20 -13.22
N GLU A 170 -13.69 -11.55 -13.44
CA GLU A 170 -14.75 -10.54 -13.66
C GLU A 170 -14.98 -9.61 -12.47
N LEU A 171 -14.79 -10.09 -11.24
CA LEU A 171 -14.91 -9.27 -10.04
C LEU A 171 -13.67 -8.38 -9.88
N ALA A 172 -12.48 -8.93 -10.13
CA ALA A 172 -11.23 -8.17 -10.10
C ALA A 172 -11.25 -7.02 -11.12
N LEU A 173 -11.70 -7.28 -12.36
CA LEU A 173 -11.83 -6.27 -13.40
C LEU A 173 -12.78 -5.15 -12.98
N ARG A 174 -13.96 -5.48 -12.43
CA ARG A 174 -14.92 -4.49 -11.92
C ARG A 174 -14.32 -3.61 -10.82
N ASP A 175 -13.59 -4.21 -9.90
CA ASP A 175 -12.92 -3.45 -8.83
C ASP A 175 -11.82 -2.54 -9.38
N PHE A 176 -11.01 -3.00 -10.33
CA PHE A 176 -9.99 -2.14 -10.94
C PHE A 176 -10.56 -1.06 -11.85
N ASP A 177 -11.68 -1.31 -12.52
CA ASP A 177 -12.44 -0.29 -13.25
C ASP A 177 -12.88 0.83 -12.32
N GLU A 178 -13.35 0.49 -11.12
CA GLU A 178 -13.75 1.48 -10.11
C GLU A 178 -12.55 2.28 -9.59
N VAL A 179 -11.40 1.64 -9.35
CA VAL A 179 -10.17 2.36 -9.00
C VAL A 179 -9.76 3.34 -10.10
N ILE A 180 -9.83 2.93 -11.36
CA ILE A 180 -9.50 3.77 -12.52
C ILE A 180 -10.50 4.92 -12.69
N ARG A 181 -11.79 4.67 -12.40
CA ARG A 181 -12.83 5.70 -12.41
C ARG A 181 -12.57 6.77 -11.34
N LEU A 182 -12.18 6.36 -10.14
CA LEU A 182 -11.90 7.24 -9.01
C LEU A 182 -10.55 7.96 -9.15
N VAL A 183 -9.51 7.25 -9.61
CA VAL A 183 -8.14 7.75 -9.73
C VAL A 183 -7.56 7.36 -11.10
N PRO A 184 -7.92 8.09 -12.16
CA PRO A 184 -7.59 7.72 -13.55
C PRO A 184 -6.10 7.82 -13.89
N HIS A 185 -5.30 8.43 -13.03
CA HIS A 185 -3.86 8.63 -13.21
C HIS A 185 -3.02 7.65 -12.39
N ARG A 186 -3.60 6.61 -11.77
CA ARG A 186 -2.87 5.63 -10.95
C ARG A 186 -2.32 4.47 -11.79
N PRO A 187 -1.01 4.40 -12.10
CA PRO A 187 -0.46 3.36 -12.98
C PRO A 187 -0.69 1.93 -12.47
N ALA A 188 -0.61 1.76 -11.14
CA ALA A 188 -0.78 0.45 -10.50
C ALA A 188 -2.16 -0.19 -10.78
N ALA A 189 -3.22 0.60 -10.93
CA ALA A 189 -4.56 0.07 -11.20
C ALA A 189 -4.65 -0.54 -12.61
N TYR A 190 -4.07 0.14 -13.59
CA TYR A 190 -3.98 -0.36 -14.96
C TYR A 190 -3.14 -1.63 -15.04
N ILE A 191 -1.99 -1.68 -14.36
CA ILE A 191 -1.16 -2.90 -14.34
C ILE A 191 -1.90 -4.09 -13.75
N GLN A 192 -2.58 -3.92 -12.62
CA GLN A 192 -3.32 -5.03 -12.02
C GLN A 192 -4.48 -5.48 -12.92
N ARG A 193 -5.18 -4.55 -13.57
CA ARG A 193 -6.22 -4.89 -14.56
C ARG A 193 -5.62 -5.61 -15.78
N ALA A 194 -4.44 -5.17 -16.25
CA ALA A 194 -3.71 -5.80 -17.33
C ALA A 194 -3.34 -7.26 -17.00
N GLU A 195 -2.82 -7.52 -15.80
CA GLU A 195 -2.52 -8.90 -15.37
C GLU A 195 -3.78 -9.79 -15.34
N VAL A 196 -4.93 -9.24 -14.95
CA VAL A 196 -6.20 -10.00 -15.04
C VAL A 196 -6.61 -10.24 -16.49
N TRP A 197 -6.47 -9.26 -17.39
CA TRP A 197 -6.70 -9.44 -18.83
C TRP A 197 -5.80 -10.51 -19.44
N ARG A 198 -4.53 -10.54 -19.05
CA ARG A 198 -3.59 -11.61 -19.45
C ARG A 198 -4.02 -12.98 -18.95
N ALA A 199 -4.44 -13.07 -17.69
CA ALA A 199 -4.88 -14.32 -17.08
C ALA A 199 -6.09 -14.92 -17.81
N VAL A 200 -6.98 -14.08 -18.37
CA VAL A 200 -8.10 -14.53 -19.21
C VAL A 200 -7.75 -14.66 -20.70
N GLY A 201 -6.51 -14.37 -21.09
CA GLY A 201 -6.01 -14.50 -22.47
C GLY A 201 -6.32 -13.30 -23.39
N ASP A 202 -6.91 -12.21 -22.90
CA ASP A 202 -7.13 -10.99 -23.67
C ASP A 202 -5.86 -10.12 -23.67
N ILE A 203 -4.90 -10.55 -24.49
CA ILE A 203 -3.59 -9.90 -24.60
C ILE A 203 -3.72 -8.46 -25.12
N ASP A 204 -4.68 -8.17 -25.99
CA ASP A 204 -4.85 -6.82 -26.55
C ASP A 204 -5.32 -5.81 -25.50
N ARG A 205 -6.26 -6.19 -24.63
CA ARG A 205 -6.65 -5.34 -23.48
C ARG A 205 -5.52 -5.19 -22.49
N ALA A 206 -4.78 -6.26 -22.21
CA ALA A 206 -3.62 -6.18 -21.32
C ALA A 206 -2.58 -5.17 -21.83
N LEU A 207 -2.20 -5.24 -23.10
CA LEU A 207 -1.24 -4.32 -23.70
C LEU A 207 -1.71 -2.86 -23.64
N ARG A 208 -2.99 -2.61 -23.95
CA ARG A 208 -3.58 -1.28 -23.79
C ARG A 208 -3.43 -0.74 -22.37
N ASP A 209 -3.70 -1.58 -21.38
CA ASP A 209 -3.60 -1.18 -19.97
C ASP A 209 -2.14 -0.97 -19.52
N TYR A 210 -1.19 -1.80 -19.94
CA TYR A 210 0.22 -1.54 -19.65
C TYR A 210 0.70 -0.23 -20.24
N HIS A 211 0.37 0.06 -21.50
CA HIS A 211 0.71 1.33 -22.13
C HIS A 211 0.06 2.50 -21.38
N ALA A 212 -1.22 2.37 -21.04
CA ALA A 212 -1.92 3.38 -20.26
C ALA A 212 -1.26 3.63 -18.88
N ALA A 213 -0.73 2.58 -18.23
CA ALA A 213 0.01 2.70 -16.99
C ALA A 213 1.27 3.54 -17.16
N PHE A 214 2.06 3.28 -18.21
CA PHE A 214 3.31 4.01 -18.46
C PHE A 214 3.08 5.47 -18.87
N ASP A 215 2.01 5.74 -19.62
CA ASP A 215 1.63 7.12 -19.98
C ASP A 215 1.30 7.98 -18.76
N ARG A 216 0.98 7.34 -17.64
CA ARG A 216 0.57 7.98 -16.37
C ARG A 216 1.62 7.85 -15.29
N ALA A 217 2.71 7.14 -15.56
CA ALA A 217 3.76 6.87 -14.60
C ALA A 217 4.75 8.03 -14.53
N ASP A 218 5.33 8.22 -13.35
CA ASP A 218 6.48 9.10 -13.20
C ASP A 218 7.76 8.40 -13.70
N SER A 219 8.85 9.15 -13.76
CA SER A 219 10.13 8.63 -14.23
C SER A 219 10.69 7.53 -13.33
N GLN A 220 10.42 7.57 -12.03
CA GLN A 220 10.91 6.56 -11.08
C GLN A 220 10.21 5.22 -11.26
N PHE A 221 8.90 5.22 -11.44
CA PHE A 221 8.09 4.05 -11.72
C PHE A 221 8.54 3.34 -13.01
N ILE A 222 8.79 4.13 -14.06
CA ILE A 222 9.27 3.61 -15.35
C ILE A 222 10.66 2.96 -15.16
N LYS A 223 11.58 3.64 -14.47
CA LYS A 223 12.92 3.11 -14.18
C LYS A 223 12.89 1.80 -13.40
N ASN A 224 12.07 1.70 -12.35
CA ASN A 224 11.94 0.46 -11.58
C ASN A 224 11.44 -0.70 -12.46
N THR A 225 10.48 -0.42 -13.33
CA THR A 225 9.94 -1.43 -14.25
C THR A 225 10.99 -1.86 -15.28
N GLN A 226 11.80 -0.93 -15.79
CA GLN A 226 12.90 -1.22 -16.71
C GLN A 226 13.96 -2.13 -16.08
N TRP A 227 14.36 -1.85 -14.83
CA TRP A 227 15.28 -2.72 -14.08
C TRP A 227 14.75 -4.16 -13.96
N ASN A 228 13.49 -4.32 -13.57
CA ASN A 228 12.85 -5.64 -13.45
C ASN A 228 12.85 -6.42 -14.78
N LEU A 229 12.63 -5.76 -15.91
CA LEU A 229 12.66 -6.41 -17.23
C LEU A 229 14.08 -6.73 -17.70
N ARG A 230 15.07 -5.90 -17.31
CA ARG A 230 16.49 -6.13 -17.60
C ARG A 230 17.02 -7.36 -16.85
N ASP A 231 16.65 -7.52 -15.58
CA ASP A 231 17.01 -8.70 -14.79
C ASP A 231 16.47 -9.99 -15.42
N LYS A 232 15.27 -9.91 -16.00
CA LYS A 232 14.67 -11.00 -16.79
C LYS A 232 15.26 -11.16 -18.19
N LYS A 233 16.24 -10.34 -18.57
CA LYS A 233 16.90 -10.29 -19.90
C LYS A 233 15.94 -9.98 -21.07
N LEU A 234 14.81 -9.36 -20.77
CA LEU A 234 13.76 -8.99 -21.73
C LEU A 234 13.90 -7.56 -22.21
N TYR A 235 14.67 -6.75 -21.49
CA TYR A 235 15.02 -5.38 -21.85
C TYR A 235 16.55 -5.23 -21.83
N ARG A 236 17.12 -4.68 -22.90
CA ARG A 236 18.58 -4.48 -23.05
C ARG A 236 19.00 -3.01 -23.02
N GLY A 237 18.06 -2.09 -22.80
CA GLY A 237 18.34 -0.66 -22.71
C GLY A 237 18.80 -0.23 -21.32
N GLU A 238 19.45 0.93 -21.24
CA GLU A 238 19.70 1.60 -19.96
C GLU A 238 18.40 2.28 -19.47
N PRO A 239 18.10 2.28 -18.16
CA PRO A 239 16.89 2.93 -17.64
C PRO A 239 16.89 4.46 -17.78
N ASP A 240 18.07 5.06 -17.92
CA ASP A 240 18.22 6.51 -18.06
C ASP A 240 18.28 6.91 -19.55
N GLY A 241 17.29 7.68 -20.01
CA GLY A 241 17.38 8.43 -21.28
C GLY A 241 16.93 7.71 -22.56
N ILE A 242 16.10 6.67 -22.48
CA ILE A 242 15.55 5.97 -23.65
C ILE A 242 14.16 6.50 -24.04
N ASP A 243 13.83 6.40 -25.33
CA ASP A 243 12.51 6.74 -25.87
C ASP A 243 11.41 5.77 -25.36
N ASN A 244 10.22 6.31 -25.08
CA ASN A 244 9.11 5.53 -24.53
C ASN A 244 8.62 4.41 -25.47
N ASP A 245 8.87 4.48 -26.78
CA ASP A 245 8.37 3.52 -27.75
C ASP A 245 9.18 2.22 -27.77
N THR A 246 10.51 2.32 -27.64
CA THR A 246 11.39 1.15 -27.44
C THR A 246 11.03 0.37 -26.18
N PHE A 247 10.73 1.08 -25.09
CA PHE A 247 10.29 0.43 -23.84
C PHE A 247 8.90 -0.22 -23.99
N ARG A 248 7.94 0.46 -24.63
CA ARG A 248 6.61 -0.11 -24.92
C ARG A 248 6.69 -1.37 -25.79
N ALA A 249 7.60 -1.42 -26.76
CA ALA A 249 7.83 -2.62 -27.57
C ALA A 249 8.33 -3.78 -26.72
N ALA A 250 9.32 -3.56 -25.84
CA ALA A 250 9.83 -4.59 -24.95
C ALA A 250 8.76 -5.15 -24.00
N VAL A 251 7.87 -4.29 -23.47
CA VAL A 251 6.73 -4.73 -22.68
C VAL A 251 5.76 -5.55 -23.53
N SER A 252 5.52 -5.14 -24.78
CA SER A 252 4.63 -5.85 -25.68
C SER A 252 5.09 -7.27 -25.96
N ASP A 253 6.39 -7.44 -26.19
CA ASP A 253 7.00 -8.75 -26.41
C ASP A 253 6.95 -9.60 -25.14
N CYS A 254 7.30 -9.03 -23.97
CA CYS A 254 7.19 -9.69 -22.65
C CYS A 254 5.76 -10.21 -22.38
N VAL A 255 4.74 -9.40 -22.65
CA VAL A 255 3.34 -9.75 -22.38
C VAL A 255 2.84 -10.86 -23.32
N ARG A 256 3.23 -10.80 -24.60
CA ARG A 256 2.84 -11.78 -25.64
C ARG A 256 3.49 -13.15 -25.45
N ASP A 257 4.74 -13.19 -24.98
CA ASP A 257 5.49 -14.44 -24.79
C ASP A 257 5.08 -15.23 -23.52
N ARG A 258 3.96 -14.85 -22.89
CA ARG A 258 3.27 -15.52 -21.75
C ARG A 258 4.10 -15.77 -20.48
N GLY A 259 5.40 -15.45 -20.45
CA GLY A 259 6.30 -15.76 -19.34
C GLY A 259 6.61 -14.61 -18.38
N CYS A 260 6.19 -13.38 -18.71
CA CYS A 260 6.69 -12.19 -18.01
C CYS A 260 5.55 -11.42 -17.34
N GLN A 261 5.54 -11.36 -16.01
CA GLN A 261 4.70 -10.42 -15.24
C GLN A 261 5.38 -9.06 -15.20
N VAL A 262 4.65 -8.03 -15.60
CA VAL A 262 5.09 -6.63 -15.51
C VAL A 262 4.64 -6.15 -14.13
N VAL A 263 5.48 -6.42 -13.14
CA VAL A 263 5.21 -6.01 -11.77
C VAL A 263 5.45 -4.50 -11.67
N SER A 264 4.48 -3.76 -11.12
CA SER A 264 4.75 -2.43 -10.59
C SER A 264 5.91 -2.59 -9.60
N GLY A 265 7.04 -1.92 -9.82
CA GLY A 265 8.26 -2.06 -9.00
C GLY A 265 8.15 -1.57 -7.55
N TRP A 266 6.96 -1.62 -6.97
CA TRP A 266 6.64 -1.40 -5.57
C TRP A 266 5.69 -2.50 -5.08
N SER A 267 6.17 -3.73 -5.12
CA SER A 267 5.79 -4.70 -4.10
C SER A 267 6.49 -4.29 -2.81
N ALA A 268 5.74 -3.69 -1.89
CA ALA A 268 6.06 -3.83 -0.47
C ALA A 268 6.04 -5.32 -0.01
N ASP A 269 5.76 -6.25 -0.94
CA ASP A 269 5.80 -7.70 -0.78
C ASP A 269 7.08 -8.35 -1.40
N THR A 270 8.10 -7.61 -1.85
CA THR A 270 9.42 -8.20 -2.28
C THR A 270 10.52 -8.07 -1.23
N GLN A 271 10.15 -7.99 0.06
CA GLN A 271 11.05 -8.51 1.10
C GLN A 271 10.81 -10.01 1.27
N ASP A 272 11.08 -10.79 0.22
CA ASP A 272 11.44 -12.20 0.36
C ASP A 272 12.07 -12.70 -0.94
N ASP A 273 13.26 -12.15 -1.22
CA ASP A 273 14.27 -12.83 -2.05
C ASP A 273 15.62 -12.53 -1.39
N SER A 274 15.95 -13.35 -0.40
CA SER A 274 17.33 -13.56 0.06
C SER A 274 17.53 -15.08 0.16
N PRO A 275 18.69 -15.60 -0.26
CA PRO A 275 18.95 -17.05 -0.28
C PRO A 275 18.90 -17.69 1.11
#